data_AF-A0A183BAG4-F1
#
_entry.id   AF-A0A183BAG4-F1
#
_cell.length_a   1.000
_cell.length_b   1.000
_cell.length_c   1.000
_cell.angle_alpha   90.00
_cell.angle_beta   90.00
_cell.angle_gamma   90.00
#
_symmetry.space_group_name_H-M   'P 1'
#
loop_
_entity.id
_entity.type
_entity.pdbx_description
1 polymer ?
#
loop_
_entity_poly.entity_id
_entity_poly.type
_entity_poly.pdbx_seq_one_letter_code
_entity_poly.pdbx_strand_id
1 'polypeptide(L)'
;LLTLHNSTVLLPSMQRLVNEFVHLFSRRAFVHWFVAEGMDEDEFGQALNLITDLRDLYNQVTKLPPASSDYFPSVCKPIGCVKKFNCVALRSTIMTQYYMSNPGTTDPFVCQIADNGV
;
A
#
# COMPACT_ATOMS: atom_id res chain seq x y z
N LEU A 1 -15.47 19.53 -12.36
CA LEU A 1 -14.80 18.57 -13.27
C LEU A 1 -13.91 17.66 -12.42
N LEU A 2 -14.19 16.36 -12.39
CA LEU A 2 -13.29 15.37 -11.78
C LEU A 2 -12.35 14.85 -12.87
N THR A 3 -11.04 14.93 -12.66
CA THR A 3 -10.04 14.38 -13.57
C THR A 3 -9.37 13.16 -12.92
N LEU A 4 -9.33 12.04 -13.64
CA LEU A 4 -8.54 10.88 -13.27
C LEU A 4 -7.19 10.96 -13.96
N HIS A 5 -6.11 10.96 -13.18
CA HIS A 5 -4.75 11.07 -13.69
C HIS A 5 -3.95 9.81 -13.33
N ASN A 6 -3.42 9.15 -14.35
CA ASN A 6 -2.46 8.05 -14.18
C ASN A 6 -1.05 8.59 -14.44
N SER A 7 -0.19 8.52 -13.42
CA SER A 7 1.16 9.06 -13.49
C SER A 7 2.11 8.34 -12.55
N THR A 8 3.39 8.33 -12.91
CA THR A 8 4.48 7.74 -12.14
C THR A 8 4.85 8.56 -10.90
N VAL A 9 4.23 9.73 -10.70
CA VAL A 9 4.37 10.56 -9.49
C VAL A 9 4.01 9.80 -8.20
N LEU A 10 3.29 8.67 -8.29
CA LEU A 10 2.96 7.80 -7.16
C LEU A 10 4.17 7.06 -6.56
N LEU A 11 5.27 6.91 -7.30
CA LEU A 11 6.44 6.10 -6.90
C LEU A 11 7.02 6.44 -5.51
N PRO A 12 7.28 7.71 -5.15
CA PRO A 12 7.84 8.05 -3.85
C PRO A 12 6.90 7.68 -2.69
N SER A 13 5.59 7.78 -2.90
CA SER A 13 4.59 7.40 -1.90
C SER A 13 4.53 5.88 -1.72
N MET A 14 4.60 5.11 -2.80
CA MET A 14 4.72 3.65 -2.73
C MET A 14 5.97 3.20 -1.96
N GLN A 15 7.10 3.86 -2.18
CA GLN A 15 8.33 3.55 -1.43
C GLN A 15 8.18 3.81 0.07
N ARG A 16 7.53 4.91 0.46
CA ARG A 16 7.24 5.20 1.88
C ARG A 16 6.34 4.13 2.49
N LEU A 17 5.28 3.73 1.79
CA LEU A 17 4.36 2.69 2.24
C LEU A 17 5.08 1.35 2.48
N VAL A 18 5.94 0.92 1.56
CA VAL A 18 6.75 -0.29 1.72
C VAL A 18 7.66 -0.20 2.94
N ASN A 19 8.34 0.94 3.13
CA ASN A 19 9.25 1.15 4.25
C ASN A 19 8.54 1.11 5.62
N GLU A 20 7.41 1.82 5.75
CA GLU A 20 6.62 1.83 6.99
C GLU A 20 6.05 0.45 7.29
N PHE A 21 5.56 -0.25 6.28
CA PHE A 21 5.07 -1.61 6.45
C PHE A 21 6.17 -2.55 6.98
N VAL A 22 7.37 -2.51 6.39
CA VAL A 22 8.51 -3.32 6.85
C VAL A 22 8.92 -2.94 8.27
N HIS A 23 8.90 -1.65 8.62
CA HIS A 23 9.20 -1.18 9.98
C HIS A 23 8.23 -1.76 11.01
N LEU A 24 6.93 -1.67 10.74
CA LEU A 24 5.87 -2.22 11.59
C LEU A 24 5.94 -3.75 11.68
N PHE A 25 6.12 -4.42 10.54
CA PHE A 25 6.17 -5.88 10.47
C PHE A 25 7.41 -6.45 11.16
N SER A 26 8.56 -5.77 11.09
CA SER A 26 9.79 -6.17 11.81
C SER A 26 9.63 -6.20 13.32
N ARG A 27 8.72 -5.38 13.86
CA ARG A 27 8.36 -5.33 15.28
C ARG A 27 7.16 -6.21 15.63
N ARG A 28 6.66 -6.99 14.65
CA ARG A 28 5.40 -7.77 14.72
C ARG A 28 4.23 -6.93 15.24
N ALA A 29 4.21 -5.64 14.91
CA ALA A 29 3.14 -4.74 15.33
C ALA A 29 1.83 -5.15 14.65
N PHE A 30 0.75 -5.27 15.44
CA PHE A 30 -0.61 -5.59 14.98
C PHE A 30 -0.82 -6.96 14.31
N VAL A 31 0.23 -7.77 14.08
CA VAL A 31 0.14 -9.08 13.40
C VAL A 31 -0.88 -10.01 14.06
N HIS A 32 -0.88 -10.10 15.39
CA HIS A 32 -1.78 -10.98 16.13
C HIS A 32 -3.27 -10.68 15.91
N TRP A 33 -3.64 -9.41 15.64
CA TRP A 33 -5.03 -9.05 15.36
C TRP A 33 -5.48 -9.58 14.00
N PHE A 34 -4.62 -9.51 12.99
CA PHE A 34 -4.93 -10.02 11.66
C PHE A 34 -4.94 -11.55 11.60
N VAL A 35 -4.02 -12.19 12.32
CA VAL A 35 -3.98 -13.67 12.42
C VAL A 35 -5.19 -14.19 13.19
N ALA A 36 -5.64 -13.49 14.23
CA ALA A 36 -6.86 -13.85 14.97
C ALA A 36 -8.13 -13.81 14.10
N GLU A 37 -8.15 -12.96 13.08
CA GLU A 37 -9.24 -12.85 12.10
C GLU A 37 -9.15 -13.87 10.95
N GLY A 38 -8.13 -14.75 10.98
CA GLY A 38 -7.96 -15.83 10.02
C GLY A 38 -7.11 -15.49 8.80
N MET A 39 -6.26 -14.46 8.89
CA MET A 39 -5.21 -14.19 7.89
C MET A 39 -3.95 -15.00 8.20
N ASP A 40 -3.36 -15.67 7.21
CA ASP A 40 -2.10 -16.40 7.41
C ASP A 40 -0.92 -15.41 7.43
N GLU A 41 0.07 -15.63 8.31
CA GLU A 41 1.21 -14.70 8.46
C GLU A 41 2.05 -14.55 7.18
N ASP A 42 2.09 -15.58 6.33
CA ASP A 42 2.81 -15.58 5.06
C ASP A 42 2.14 -14.69 4.01
N GLU A 43 0.84 -14.42 4.12
CA GLU A 43 0.09 -13.55 3.21
C GLU A 43 0.57 -12.09 3.30
N PHE A 44 1.11 -11.65 4.45
CA PHE A 44 1.76 -10.35 4.58
C PHE A 44 2.97 -10.23 3.66
N GLY A 45 3.82 -11.25 3.62
CA GLY A 45 4.99 -11.30 2.75
C GLY A 45 4.59 -11.34 1.28
N GLN A 46 3.55 -12.10 0.94
CA GLN A 46 3.02 -12.17 -0.43
C GLN A 46 2.47 -10.82 -0.91
N ALA A 47 1.69 -10.12 -0.07
CA ALA A 47 1.17 -8.79 -0.39
C ALA A 47 2.28 -7.73 -0.49
N LEU A 48 3.31 -7.81 0.37
CA LEU A 48 4.46 -6.91 0.29
C LEU A 48 5.24 -7.09 -1.03
N ASN A 49 5.49 -8.35 -1.42
CA ASN A 49 6.15 -8.67 -2.69
C ASN A 49 5.35 -8.11 -3.87
N LEU A 50 4.02 -8.24 -3.84
CA LEU A 50 3.12 -7.68 -4.86
C LEU A 50 3.30 -6.17 -5.07
N ILE A 51 3.28 -5.41 -3.98
CA ILE A 51 3.40 -3.94 -4.00
C ILE A 51 4.81 -3.53 -4.45
N THR A 52 5.82 -4.31 -4.03
CA THR A 52 7.22 -4.13 -4.42
C THR A 52 7.40 -4.34 -5.93
N ASP A 53 6.84 -5.42 -6.48
CA ASP A 53 6.85 -5.71 -7.92
C ASP A 53 6.14 -4.61 -8.71
N LEU A 54 4.99 -4.14 -8.22
CA LEU A 54 4.24 -3.04 -8.83
C LEU A 54 5.06 -1.75 -8.87
N ARG A 55 5.69 -1.36 -7.76
CA ARG A 55 6.58 -0.20 -7.70
C ARG A 55 7.71 -0.34 -8.72
N ASP A 56 8.31 -1.52 -8.82
CA ASP A 56 9.43 -1.75 -9.73
C ASP A 56 9.00 -1.66 -11.20
N LEU A 57 7.77 -2.08 -11.53
CA LEU A 57 7.17 -1.85 -12.85
C LEU A 57 7.00 -0.36 -13.15
N TYR A 58 6.46 0.42 -12.21
CA TYR A 58 6.34 1.87 -12.38
C TYR A 58 7.72 2.54 -12.55
N ASN A 59 8.74 2.07 -11.84
CA ASN A 59 10.11 2.57 -11.95
C ASN A 59 10.82 2.12 -13.24
N GLN A 60 10.39 1.02 -13.85
CA GLN A 60 10.85 0.64 -15.18
C GLN A 60 10.24 1.55 -16.24
N VAL A 61 8.93 1.83 -16.14
CA VAL A 61 8.22 2.73 -17.06
C VAL A 61 8.81 4.14 -17.07
N THR A 62 9.25 4.68 -15.93
CA THR A 62 9.92 6.00 -15.89
C THR A 62 11.24 6.06 -16.64
N LYS A 63 11.91 4.92 -16.85
CA LYS A 63 13.21 4.83 -17.52
C LYS A 63 13.09 4.54 -19.01
N LEU A 64 11.89 4.21 -19.49
CA LEU A 64 11.66 3.93 -20.90
C LEU A 64 11.66 5.22 -21.72
N PRO A 65 12.19 5.19 -22.95
CA PRO A 65 12.08 6.33 -23.86
C PRO A 65 10.62 6.56 -24.26
N PRO A 66 10.23 7.81 -24.59
CA PRO A 66 8.87 8.11 -25.05
C PRO A 66 8.58 7.40 -26.38
N ALA A 67 7.79 6.33 -26.28
CA ALA A 67 7.02 5.66 -27.34
C ALA A 67 7.65 5.54 -28.74
N SER A 68 8.35 4.43 -29.00
CA SER A 68 8.08 3.65 -30.21
C SER A 68 7.14 2.50 -29.81
N SER A 69 6.04 2.36 -30.54
CA SER A 69 4.83 1.57 -30.22
C SER A 69 5.03 0.08 -29.88
N ASP A 70 6.23 -0.48 -30.05
CA ASP A 70 6.45 -1.93 -30.05
C ASP A 70 7.18 -2.50 -28.81
N TYR A 71 7.51 -1.67 -27.81
CA TYR A 71 8.37 -2.10 -26.68
C TYR A 71 7.62 -2.56 -25.40
N PHE A 72 6.29 -2.47 -25.39
CA PHE A 72 5.48 -2.79 -24.21
C PHE A 72 5.30 -4.28 -23.81
N PRO A 73 5.57 -5.32 -24.63
CA PRO A 73 5.17 -6.69 -24.26
C PRO A 73 6.00 -7.36 -23.14
N SER A 74 7.24 -6.92 -22.91
CA SER A 74 8.20 -7.65 -22.06
C SER A 74 8.41 -7.04 -20.66
N VAL A 75 7.85 -5.86 -20.40
CA VAL A 75 7.94 -5.19 -19.08
C VAL A 75 6.85 -5.68 -18.14
N CYS A 76 5.64 -5.95 -18.64
CA CYS A 76 4.52 -6.40 -17.82
C CYS A 76 4.61 -7.90 -17.50
N LYS A 77 5.34 -8.27 -16.45
CA LYS A 77 5.17 -9.59 -15.82
C LYS A 77 3.79 -9.66 -15.17
N PRO A 78 3.12 -10.82 -15.19
CA PRO A 78 1.92 -11.04 -14.39
C PRO A 78 2.26 -10.80 -12.92
N ILE A 79 1.68 -9.74 -12.35
CA ILE A 79 1.70 -9.50 -10.92
C ILE A 79 0.77 -10.59 -10.33
N GLY A 80 1.27 -11.39 -9.39
CA GLY A 80 0.50 -12.50 -8.81
C GLY A 80 -0.82 -12.04 -8.18
N CYS A 81 -1.74 -12.94 -7.88
CA CYS A 81 -2.92 -12.58 -7.09
C CYS A 81 -2.64 -12.96 -5.63
N VAL A 82 -2.84 -12.04 -4.69
CA VAL A 82 -3.03 -12.46 -3.30
C VAL A 82 -4.38 -13.17 -3.23
N LYS A 83 -4.48 -14.24 -2.43
CA LYS A 83 -5.77 -14.88 -2.14
C LYS A 83 -6.77 -13.79 -1.73
N LYS A 84 -8.07 -13.97 -2.06
CA LYS A 84 -9.12 -13.01 -1.67
C LYS A 84 -8.99 -12.73 -0.18
N PHE A 85 -8.44 -11.56 0.16
CA PHE A 85 -8.49 -11.05 1.51
C PHE A 85 -9.96 -11.07 1.92
N ASN A 86 -10.25 -11.69 3.05
CA ASN A 86 -11.55 -11.56 3.65
C ASN A 86 -11.63 -10.11 4.17
N CYS A 87 -12.03 -9.18 3.30
CA CYS A 87 -12.03 -7.72 3.52
C CYS A 87 -12.92 -7.27 4.69
N VAL A 88 -13.54 -8.20 5.42
CA VAL A 88 -14.42 -7.92 6.57
C VAL A 88 -13.62 -7.48 7.80
N ALA A 89 -12.37 -7.94 7.99
CA ALA A 89 -11.55 -7.60 9.16
C ALA A 89 -10.81 -6.24 9.07
N LEU A 90 -10.69 -5.66 7.86
CA LEU A 90 -9.91 -4.44 7.62
C LEU A 90 -10.72 -3.13 7.75
N ARG A 91 -12.05 -3.22 7.87
CA ARG A 91 -12.89 -2.05 8.16
C ARG A 91 -12.98 -1.88 9.67
N SER A 92 -12.25 -0.88 10.18
CA SER A 92 -12.59 -0.03 11.32
C SER A 92 -12.20 -0.40 12.76
N THR A 93 -11.77 -1.61 13.11
CA THR A 93 -11.48 -1.89 14.55
C THR A 93 -10.02 -1.63 14.96
N ILE A 94 -9.03 -2.21 14.26
CA ILE A 94 -7.65 -2.29 14.79
C ILE A 94 -6.93 -0.92 14.76
N MET A 95 -6.91 -0.24 13.60
CA MET A 95 -6.24 1.06 13.49
C MET A 95 -6.99 2.16 14.25
N THR A 96 -8.33 2.15 14.23
CA THR A 96 -9.14 3.12 14.97
C THR A 96 -8.97 2.96 16.48
N GLN A 97 -8.95 1.73 17.02
CA GLN A 97 -8.68 1.49 18.44
C GLN A 97 -7.27 1.92 18.86
N TYR A 98 -6.26 1.71 18.00
CA TYR A 98 -4.90 2.17 18.27
C TYR A 98 -4.80 3.69 18.31
N TYR A 99 -5.37 4.40 17.33
CA TYR A 99 -5.40 5.87 17.32
C TYR A 99 -6.24 6.46 18.47
N MET A 100 -7.34 5.79 18.85
CA MET A 100 -8.14 6.18 20.03
C MET A 100 -7.41 5.96 21.36
N SER A 101 -6.46 5.01 21.43
CA SER A 101 -5.68 4.71 22.64
C SER A 101 -4.38 5.50 22.76
N ASN A 102 -3.90 6.13 21.68
CA ASN A 102 -2.66 6.91 21.63
C ASN A 102 -2.90 8.31 21.00
N PRO A 103 -3.38 9.29 21.78
CA PRO A 103 -3.75 10.62 21.26
C PRO A 103 -2.57 11.49 20.80
N GLY A 104 -1.33 11.01 20.93
CA GLY A 104 -0.12 11.73 20.49
C GLY A 104 0.46 11.27 19.15
N THR A 105 -0.03 10.19 18.56
CA THR A 105 0.44 9.71 17.25
C THR A 105 -0.36 10.36 16.12
N THR A 106 0.11 11.50 15.62
CA THR A 106 -0.37 12.06 14.35
C THR A 106 0.21 11.23 13.20
N ASP A 107 -0.65 10.52 12.49
CA ASP A 107 -0.28 9.85 11.23
C ASP A 107 0.11 10.92 10.19
N PRO A 108 1.31 10.88 9.58
CA PRO A 108 1.65 11.76 8.47
C PRO A 108 0.74 11.57 7.23
N PHE A 109 -0.03 10.48 7.17
CA PHE A 109 -0.91 10.11 6.06
C PHE A 109 -2.41 10.16 6.40
N VAL A 110 -2.80 10.43 7.65
CA VAL A 110 -4.14 10.95 7.90
C VAL A 110 -4.15 12.32 7.28
N CYS A 111 -4.79 12.45 6.12
CA CYS A 111 -5.25 13.76 5.67
C CYS A 111 -5.95 14.37 6.86
N GLN A 112 -5.36 15.41 7.45
CA GLN A 112 -6.12 16.35 8.24
C GLN A 112 -7.23 16.79 7.30
N ILE A 113 -8.42 16.21 7.48
CA ILE A 113 -9.65 16.88 7.11
C ILE A 113 -9.57 18.08 8.05
N ALA A 114 -8.94 19.15 7.56
CA ALA A 114 -8.99 20.41 8.22
C ALA A 114 -10.47 20.70 8.37
N ASP A 115 -10.94 20.69 9.61
CA ASP A 115 -12.16 21.37 10.03
C ASP A 115 -11.95 22.86 9.73
N ASN A 116 -11.96 23.22 8.46
CA ASN A 116 -12.21 24.57 8.04
C ASN A 116 -13.73 24.71 8.08
N GLY A 117 -14.22 25.06 9.27
CA GLY A 117 -15.59 25.47 9.45
C GLY A 117 -15.94 26.56 8.45
N VAL A 118 -16.86 26.24 7.55
CA VAL A 118 -17.81 27.14 6.87
C VAL A 118 -19.10 26.36 6.70
#